data_AF-D6D100-F1
#
_entry.id   AF-D6D100-F1
#
_cell.length_a   1.000
_cell.length_b   1.000
_cell.length_c   1.000
_cell.angle_alpha   90.00
_cell.angle_beta   90.00
_cell.angle_gamma   90.00
#
_symmetry.space_group_name_H-M   'P 1'
#
loop_
_entity.id
_entity.type
_entity.pdbx_description
1 polymer ?
#
loop_
_entity_poly.entity_id
_entity_poly.type
_entity_poly.pdbx_seq_one_letter_code
_entity_poly.pdbx_strand_id
1 'polypeptide(L)'
;MKRILLFIAMVIVTVAMSAQESTSVRSFEYSNYLCPNPYTGRPIYGGESLEISYSSKLGSYGIDFKYGFIRYRLSLSYKGTENGWYKYTGFEIDDMSKVIVMTRTKLSHFLNNFGQSQDNYFEKDKLIEIHISGSGSLSIYPMKDTPERRKEREERSIKIKERNRLQDKLNELYSYWQSTKASVQDSLRNSFKKEFFEKKGAGRYSWDSETNFAVRYMACIDSNKVVKILKINDVKVAENIEYLDEFNRNEYKYQAKNNNGAKLINGKMFLTDRFSPNLIVCTLTREIVLKKGKVLYTRWGSGKVSQKAEKVIEANIALLKKGRYLIEIQELDGELISVVAQKYSNISNKEKIELYSIYE
;
A
#
# COMPACT_ATOMS: atom_id res chain seq x y z
N MET A 1 -50.74 42.81 27.90
CA MET A 1 -49.80 42.10 27.02
C MET A 1 -49.74 40.57 27.19
N LYS A 2 -50.08 39.97 28.35
CA LYS A 2 -50.05 38.50 28.53
C LYS A 2 -51.23 37.71 27.91
N ARG A 3 -52.39 38.33 27.64
CA ARG A 3 -53.56 37.64 27.05
C ARG A 3 -53.55 37.54 25.52
N ILE A 4 -52.87 38.45 24.82
CA ILE A 4 -52.69 38.40 23.35
C ILE A 4 -51.64 37.34 22.98
N LEU A 5 -50.59 37.19 23.79
CA LEU A 5 -49.56 36.16 23.59
C LEU A 5 -50.12 34.73 23.74
N LEU A 6 -51.06 34.51 24.66
CA LEU A 6 -51.69 33.21 24.88
C LEU A 6 -52.65 32.83 23.74
N PHE A 7 -53.34 33.80 23.13
CA PHE A 7 -54.21 33.55 21.97
C PHE A 7 -53.39 33.26 20.71
N ILE A 8 -52.28 33.95 20.50
CA ILE A 8 -51.35 33.69 19.39
C ILE A 8 -50.66 32.32 19.58
N ALA A 9 -50.28 31.95 20.80
CA ALA A 9 -49.71 30.62 21.08
C ALA A 9 -50.74 29.49 20.90
N MET A 10 -52.02 29.68 21.25
CA MET A 10 -53.06 28.66 21.06
C MET A 10 -53.46 28.48 19.58
N VAL A 11 -53.45 29.57 18.80
CA VAL A 11 -53.66 29.53 17.34
C VAL A 11 -52.45 28.93 16.63
N ILE A 12 -51.22 29.19 17.10
CA ILE A 12 -50.02 28.55 16.55
C ILE A 12 -49.99 27.06 16.89
N VAL A 13 -50.49 26.61 18.05
CA VAL A 13 -50.57 25.17 18.37
C VAL A 13 -51.68 24.45 17.60
N THR A 14 -52.82 25.10 17.34
CA THR A 14 -53.88 24.51 16.49
C THR A 14 -53.58 24.58 14.98
N VAL A 15 -52.81 25.58 14.52
CA VAL A 15 -52.29 25.64 13.13
C VAL A 15 -51.06 24.73 12.95
N ALA A 16 -50.22 24.53 13.97
CA ALA A 16 -49.10 23.58 13.91
C ALA A 16 -49.54 22.12 14.01
N MET A 17 -50.69 21.82 14.64
CA MET A 17 -51.29 20.47 14.61
C MET A 17 -52.14 20.20 13.36
N SER A 18 -52.37 21.19 12.51
CA SER A 18 -53.03 21.03 11.19
C SER A 18 -52.07 21.17 10.01
N ALA A 19 -50.78 21.42 10.26
CA ALA A 19 -49.68 21.18 9.33
C ALA A 19 -48.98 19.84 9.64
N GLN A 20 -49.75 18.84 10.07
CA GLN A 20 -49.43 17.46 9.73
C GLN A 20 -49.64 17.36 8.22
N GLU A 21 -48.64 17.79 7.44
CA GLU A 21 -48.61 17.63 5.98
C GLU A 21 -48.99 16.18 5.71
N SER A 22 -50.19 15.97 5.15
CA SER A 22 -50.50 14.71 4.52
C SER A 22 -49.39 14.49 3.50
N THR A 23 -48.47 13.56 3.77
CA THR A 23 -47.28 13.30 2.96
C THR A 23 -47.74 12.98 1.55
N SER A 24 -47.82 14.01 0.71
CA SER A 24 -48.37 13.89 -0.65
C SER A 24 -47.45 13.08 -1.54
N VAL A 25 -46.22 12.80 -1.09
CA VAL A 25 -45.26 11.94 -1.76
C VAL A 25 -44.98 10.73 -0.88
N ARG A 26 -45.14 9.55 -1.47
CA ARG A 26 -44.74 8.28 -0.89
C ARG A 26 -43.55 7.76 -1.68
N SER A 27 -42.49 7.34 -0.99
CA SER A 27 -41.32 6.71 -1.63
C SER A 27 -40.94 5.40 -0.95
N PHE A 28 -40.19 4.57 -1.67
CA PHE A 28 -39.52 3.41 -1.13
C PHE A 28 -38.14 3.30 -1.78
N GLU A 29 -37.11 3.17 -0.95
CA GLU A 29 -35.72 3.04 -1.38
C GLU A 29 -35.29 1.57 -1.35
N TYR A 30 -34.96 1.06 -2.53
CA TYR A 30 -34.31 -0.22 -2.73
C TYR A 30 -32.81 -0.03 -2.65
N SER A 31 -32.24 -0.70 -1.68
CA SER A 31 -30.83 -0.63 -1.36
C SER A 31 -29.88 -1.39 -2.30
N ASN A 32 -30.42 -2.06 -3.30
CA ASN A 32 -29.75 -2.53 -4.50
C ASN A 32 -30.80 -3.01 -5.52
N TYR A 33 -30.36 -3.22 -6.75
CA TYR A 33 -31.17 -3.81 -7.81
C TYR A 33 -30.27 -4.63 -8.75
N LEU A 34 -30.87 -5.57 -9.48
CA LEU A 34 -30.18 -6.37 -10.47
C LEU A 34 -30.48 -5.88 -11.88
N CYS A 35 -29.53 -6.10 -12.78
CA CYS A 35 -29.67 -5.92 -14.22
C CYS A 35 -29.09 -7.13 -14.97
N PRO A 36 -29.50 -7.37 -16.23
CA PRO A 36 -28.90 -8.41 -17.04
C PRO A 36 -27.47 -8.04 -17.42
N ASN A 37 -26.54 -8.98 -17.22
CA ASN A 37 -25.19 -8.87 -17.74
C ASN A 37 -25.24 -8.79 -19.28
N PRO A 38 -24.56 -7.81 -19.91
CA PRO A 38 -24.69 -7.57 -21.34
C PRO A 38 -24.18 -8.73 -22.21
N TYR A 39 -23.29 -9.57 -21.68
CA TYR A 39 -22.69 -10.68 -22.42
C TYR A 39 -23.33 -12.03 -22.12
N THR A 40 -23.86 -12.22 -20.91
CA THR A 40 -24.35 -13.53 -20.46
C THR A 40 -25.84 -13.56 -20.16
N GLY A 41 -26.49 -12.40 -20.08
CA GLY A 41 -27.89 -12.27 -19.67
C GLY A 41 -28.17 -12.68 -18.22
N ARG A 42 -27.15 -13.10 -17.46
CA ARG A 42 -27.30 -13.50 -16.05
C ARG A 42 -27.45 -12.27 -15.14
N PRO A 43 -28.12 -12.40 -13.99
CA PRO A 43 -28.24 -11.29 -13.04
C PRO A 43 -26.87 -10.82 -12.53
N ILE A 44 -26.68 -9.49 -12.51
CA ILE A 44 -25.58 -8.79 -11.86
C ILE A 44 -26.12 -7.59 -11.10
N TYR A 45 -25.40 -7.10 -10.08
CA TYR A 45 -25.79 -5.88 -9.36
C TYR A 45 -25.63 -4.65 -10.26
N GLY A 46 -26.71 -3.89 -10.44
CA GLY A 46 -26.73 -2.68 -11.28
C GLY A 46 -26.34 -1.41 -10.53
N GLY A 47 -26.53 -1.36 -9.21
CA GLY A 47 -26.20 -0.21 -8.38
C GLY A 47 -26.56 -0.40 -6.90
N GLU A 48 -26.12 0.56 -6.07
CA GLU A 48 -26.28 0.54 -4.61
C GLU A 48 -27.56 1.26 -4.12
N SER A 49 -28.28 1.96 -5.00
CA SER A 49 -29.56 2.58 -4.66
C SER A 49 -30.50 2.70 -5.86
N LEU A 50 -31.79 2.50 -5.59
CA LEU A 50 -32.92 2.70 -6.50
C LEU A 50 -34.12 3.17 -5.67
N GLU A 51 -34.59 4.39 -5.86
CA GLU A 51 -35.79 4.90 -5.22
C GLU A 51 -36.96 4.88 -6.22
N ILE A 52 -38.13 4.44 -5.76
CA ILE A 52 -39.39 4.59 -6.47
C ILE A 52 -40.30 5.46 -5.61
N SER A 53 -40.90 6.48 -6.20
CA SER A 53 -41.78 7.42 -5.50
C SER A 53 -43.07 7.69 -6.26
N TYR A 54 -44.07 8.20 -5.56
CA TYR A 54 -45.36 8.60 -6.11
C TYR A 54 -45.87 9.85 -5.39
N SER A 55 -46.21 10.88 -6.16
CA SER A 55 -46.89 12.07 -5.67
C SER A 55 -48.38 11.99 -5.95
N SER A 56 -49.21 11.91 -4.89
CA SER A 56 -50.66 12.01 -5.01
C SER A 56 -51.12 13.40 -5.46
N LYS A 57 -50.34 14.45 -5.14
CA LYS A 57 -50.61 15.83 -5.56
C LYS A 57 -50.41 16.04 -7.06
N LEU A 58 -49.36 15.44 -7.63
CA LEU A 58 -49.02 15.58 -9.04
C LEU A 58 -49.55 14.43 -9.91
N GLY A 59 -50.05 13.35 -9.29
CA GLY A 59 -50.46 12.13 -10.00
C GLY A 59 -49.30 11.47 -10.76
N SER A 60 -48.06 11.66 -10.30
CA SER A 60 -46.84 11.25 -10.99
C SER A 60 -45.99 10.29 -10.14
N TYR A 61 -45.22 9.46 -10.83
CA TYR A 61 -44.22 8.57 -10.26
C TYR A 61 -42.82 9.14 -10.48
N GLY A 62 -41.93 8.89 -9.53
CA GLY A 62 -40.50 9.11 -9.64
C GLY A 62 -39.74 7.79 -9.63
N ILE A 63 -38.66 7.71 -10.41
CA ILE A 63 -37.66 6.63 -10.28
C ILE A 63 -36.27 7.27 -10.30
N ASP A 64 -35.48 7.08 -9.24
CA ASP A 64 -34.12 7.61 -9.11
C ASP A 64 -33.14 6.47 -8.88
N PHE A 65 -32.14 6.30 -9.73
CA PHE A 65 -31.15 5.24 -9.57
C PHE A 65 -29.82 5.59 -10.21
N LYS A 66 -28.76 4.89 -9.77
CA LYS A 66 -27.44 4.94 -10.41
C LYS A 66 -27.16 3.67 -11.17
N TYR A 67 -26.72 3.79 -12.42
CA TYR A 67 -26.22 2.69 -13.23
C TYR A 67 -24.79 3.01 -13.69
N GLY A 68 -23.82 2.24 -13.21
CA GLY A 68 -22.40 2.60 -13.36
C GLY A 68 -22.11 3.94 -12.69
N PHE A 69 -21.56 4.89 -13.45
CA PHE A 69 -21.23 6.24 -12.95
C PHE A 69 -22.34 7.28 -13.19
N ILE A 70 -23.45 6.90 -13.83
CA ILE A 70 -24.53 7.81 -14.24
C ILE A 70 -25.70 7.67 -13.28
N ARG A 71 -26.31 8.81 -12.89
CA ARG A 71 -27.55 8.86 -12.12
C ARG A 71 -28.69 9.26 -13.06
N TYR A 72 -29.80 8.53 -12.98
CA TYR A 72 -31.01 8.80 -13.75
C TYR A 72 -32.13 9.21 -12.81
N ARG A 73 -32.82 10.31 -13.13
CA ARG A 73 -33.96 10.80 -12.35
C ARG A 73 -35.16 10.93 -13.26
N LEU A 74 -36.13 10.03 -13.10
CA LEU A 74 -37.27 9.92 -14.00
C LEU A 74 -38.51 10.52 -13.36
N SER A 75 -39.22 11.37 -14.11
CA SER A 75 -40.57 11.85 -13.77
C SER A 75 -41.57 11.23 -14.74
N LEU A 76 -42.58 10.53 -14.22
CA LEU A 76 -43.42 9.63 -15.02
C LEU A 76 -44.91 9.82 -14.70
N SER A 77 -45.76 9.68 -15.70
CA SER A 77 -47.22 9.59 -15.54
C SER A 77 -47.73 8.24 -16.06
N TYR A 78 -48.66 7.62 -15.33
CA TYR A 78 -49.29 6.38 -15.75
C TYR A 78 -50.17 6.60 -17.00
N LYS A 79 -50.07 5.71 -17.99
CA LYS A 79 -50.81 5.80 -19.26
C LYS A 79 -51.76 4.65 -19.52
N GLY A 80 -51.82 3.66 -18.64
CA GLY A 80 -52.68 2.49 -18.78
C GLY A 80 -51.88 1.21 -18.95
N THR A 81 -52.55 0.18 -19.45
CA THR A 81 -51.97 -1.14 -19.69
C THR A 81 -51.93 -1.44 -21.19
N GLU A 82 -50.82 -2.00 -21.65
CA GLU A 82 -50.59 -2.41 -23.04
C GLU A 82 -49.99 -3.82 -23.05
N ASN A 83 -50.65 -4.78 -23.71
CA ASN A 83 -50.19 -6.18 -23.80
C ASN A 83 -49.80 -6.82 -22.45
N GLY A 84 -50.56 -6.53 -21.39
CA GLY A 84 -50.29 -7.04 -20.04
C GLY A 84 -49.13 -6.35 -19.30
N TRP A 85 -48.62 -5.23 -19.83
CA TRP A 85 -47.66 -4.37 -19.16
C TRP A 85 -48.30 -3.05 -18.73
N TYR A 86 -47.95 -2.57 -17.54
CA TYR A 86 -48.29 -1.21 -17.12
C TYR A 86 -47.31 -0.22 -17.74
N LYS A 87 -47.83 0.76 -18.47
CA LYS A 87 -47.05 1.75 -19.20
C LYS A 87 -47.07 3.10 -18.51
N TYR A 88 -45.90 3.71 -18.44
CA TYR A 88 -45.66 5.03 -17.88
C TYR A 88 -44.82 5.82 -18.87
N THR A 89 -45.08 7.13 -18.98
CA THR A 89 -44.33 8.00 -19.87
C THR A 89 -43.97 9.29 -19.15
N GLY A 90 -42.83 9.86 -19.48
CA GLY A 90 -42.46 11.18 -19.02
C GLY A 90 -41.06 11.54 -19.51
N PHE A 91 -40.21 12.03 -18.62
CA PHE A 91 -38.89 12.52 -18.98
C PHE A 91 -37.84 12.20 -17.91
N GLU A 92 -36.60 12.04 -18.36
CA GLU A 92 -35.40 12.11 -17.51
C GLU A 92 -35.20 13.59 -17.17
N ILE A 93 -35.02 13.91 -15.88
CA ILE A 93 -35.11 15.28 -15.35
C ILE A 93 -33.93 16.15 -15.77
N ASP A 94 -32.75 15.58 -15.91
CA ASP A 94 -31.52 16.32 -16.17
C ASP A 94 -31.35 16.60 -17.68
N ASP A 95 -31.58 15.59 -18.51
CA ASP A 95 -31.41 15.67 -19.96
C ASP A 95 -32.73 16.01 -20.69
N MET A 96 -33.86 16.08 -19.98
CA MET A 96 -35.22 16.28 -20.52
C MET A 96 -35.60 15.27 -21.61
N SER A 97 -34.89 14.14 -21.65
CA SER A 97 -35.08 13.09 -22.65
C SER A 97 -36.38 12.36 -22.41
N LYS A 98 -37.10 12.01 -23.49
CA LYS A 98 -38.35 11.24 -23.38
C LYS A 98 -38.08 9.86 -22.80
N VAL A 99 -38.92 9.46 -21.85
CA VAL A 99 -38.79 8.18 -21.15
C VAL A 99 -40.10 7.42 -21.23
N ILE A 100 -40.00 6.13 -21.52
CA ILE A 100 -41.08 5.15 -21.43
C ILE A 100 -40.65 4.10 -20.41
N VAL A 101 -41.46 3.88 -19.39
CA VAL A 101 -41.27 2.79 -18.44
C VAL A 101 -42.39 1.79 -18.58
N MET A 102 -42.04 0.51 -18.70
CA MET A 102 -42.97 -0.60 -18.74
C MET A 102 -42.68 -1.55 -17.59
N THR A 103 -43.73 -1.99 -16.89
CA THR A 103 -43.60 -2.88 -15.73
C THR A 103 -44.61 -4.01 -15.82
N ARG A 104 -44.24 -5.20 -15.33
CA ARG A 104 -45.17 -6.34 -15.23
C ARG A 104 -46.17 -6.20 -14.09
N THR A 105 -45.82 -5.41 -13.08
CA THR A 105 -46.64 -5.08 -11.92
C THR A 105 -46.70 -3.57 -11.77
N LYS A 106 -47.84 -3.01 -11.34
CA LYS A 106 -48.01 -1.55 -11.18
C LYS A 106 -46.94 -0.97 -10.26
N LEU A 107 -46.32 0.17 -10.64
CA LEU A 107 -45.26 0.84 -9.85
C LEU A 107 -45.67 1.14 -8.40
N SER A 108 -46.96 1.32 -8.09
CA SER A 108 -47.45 1.50 -6.72
C SER A 108 -47.17 0.30 -5.80
N HIS A 109 -47.05 -0.92 -6.35
CA HIS A 109 -46.69 -2.10 -5.55
C HIS A 109 -45.25 -2.01 -5.06
N PHE A 110 -44.36 -1.48 -5.90
CA PHE A 110 -42.95 -1.27 -5.55
C PHE A 110 -42.76 -0.20 -4.45
N LEU A 111 -43.78 0.59 -4.11
CA LEU A 111 -43.75 1.46 -2.93
C LEU A 111 -43.91 0.69 -1.59
N ASN A 112 -44.10 -0.63 -1.65
CA ASN A 112 -44.30 -1.52 -0.51
C ASN A 112 -43.24 -2.63 -0.46
N ASN A 113 -41.97 -2.33 -0.82
CA ASN A 113 -40.89 -3.32 -0.84
C ASN A 113 -41.17 -4.54 -1.74
N PHE A 114 -41.88 -4.33 -2.85
CA PHE A 114 -42.15 -5.37 -3.83
C PHE A 114 -40.92 -5.54 -4.74
N GLY A 115 -39.91 -6.27 -4.24
CA GLY A 115 -38.69 -6.58 -4.97
C GLY A 115 -38.47 -8.08 -5.13
N GLN A 116 -37.45 -8.41 -5.91
CA GLN A 116 -36.93 -9.76 -6.10
C GLN A 116 -36.24 -10.25 -4.83
N SER A 117 -36.42 -11.53 -4.51
CA SER A 117 -35.86 -12.13 -3.29
C SER A 117 -34.57 -12.92 -3.54
N GLN A 118 -34.40 -13.41 -4.77
CA GLN A 118 -33.32 -14.31 -5.19
C GLN A 118 -32.33 -13.59 -6.13
N ASP A 119 -31.05 -13.93 -6.07
CA ASP A 119 -30.02 -13.26 -6.88
C ASP A 119 -29.67 -14.02 -8.17
N ASN A 120 -30.12 -15.27 -8.28
CA ASN A 120 -29.60 -16.22 -9.29
C ASN A 120 -30.42 -16.24 -10.59
N TYR A 121 -31.65 -15.73 -10.58
CA TYR A 121 -32.53 -15.68 -11.75
C TYR A 121 -33.51 -14.51 -11.64
N PHE A 122 -34.02 -14.04 -12.77
CA PHE A 122 -34.97 -12.94 -12.81
C PHE A 122 -36.41 -13.39 -12.55
N GLU A 123 -37.01 -12.83 -11.50
CA GLU A 123 -38.46 -12.84 -11.26
C GLU A 123 -39.15 -11.89 -12.24
N LYS A 124 -39.84 -12.44 -13.25
CA LYS A 124 -40.42 -11.68 -14.36
C LYS A 124 -41.37 -10.57 -13.91
N ASP A 125 -42.15 -10.80 -12.85
CA ASP A 125 -43.13 -9.85 -12.31
C ASP A 125 -42.50 -8.64 -11.61
N LYS A 126 -41.19 -8.71 -11.30
CA LYS A 126 -40.40 -7.63 -10.68
C LYS A 126 -39.66 -6.75 -11.69
N LEU A 127 -39.79 -7.04 -12.98
CA LEU A 127 -39.11 -6.28 -14.03
C LEU A 127 -39.70 -4.87 -14.16
N ILE A 128 -38.79 -3.90 -14.12
CA ILE A 128 -38.98 -2.53 -14.56
C ILE A 128 -38.11 -2.31 -15.79
N GLU A 129 -38.75 -2.21 -16.95
CA GLU A 129 -38.10 -1.91 -18.21
C GLU A 129 -38.17 -0.40 -18.48
N ILE A 130 -37.01 0.23 -18.63
CA ILE A 130 -36.87 1.68 -18.79
C ILE A 130 -36.27 1.94 -20.16
N HIS A 131 -36.97 2.67 -20.99
CA HIS A 131 -36.48 3.13 -22.29
C HIS A 131 -36.28 4.63 -22.26
N ILE A 132 -35.03 5.08 -22.41
CA ILE A 132 -34.66 6.49 -22.46
C ILE A 132 -34.23 6.82 -23.88
N SER A 133 -34.94 7.77 -24.50
CA SER A 133 -34.64 8.20 -25.87
C SER A 133 -33.18 8.67 -25.97
N GLY A 134 -32.41 8.05 -26.85
CA GLY A 134 -30.99 8.37 -27.06
C GLY A 134 -29.99 7.62 -26.15
N SER A 135 -30.44 7.05 -25.01
CA SER A 135 -29.57 6.28 -24.10
C SER A 135 -29.81 4.76 -24.13
N GLY A 136 -30.89 4.33 -24.79
CA GLY A 136 -31.24 2.91 -24.92
C GLY A 136 -32.17 2.40 -23.82
N SER A 137 -32.27 1.08 -23.71
CA SER A 137 -33.14 0.40 -22.74
C SER A 137 -32.36 -0.21 -21.58
N LEU A 138 -32.91 -0.12 -20.38
CA LEU A 138 -32.40 -0.74 -19.16
C LEU A 138 -33.46 -1.64 -18.55
N SER A 139 -33.07 -2.85 -18.15
CA SER A 139 -33.91 -3.77 -17.38
C SER A 139 -33.45 -3.79 -15.94
N ILE A 140 -34.34 -3.40 -15.04
CA ILE A 140 -34.06 -3.25 -13.61
C ILE A 140 -34.97 -4.18 -12.81
N TYR A 141 -34.38 -4.86 -11.84
CA TYR A 141 -35.07 -5.72 -10.88
C TYR A 141 -34.75 -5.24 -9.47
N PRO A 142 -35.65 -4.46 -8.82
CA PRO A 142 -35.45 -3.99 -7.46
C PRO A 142 -35.26 -5.18 -6.51
N MET A 143 -34.26 -5.14 -5.64
CA MET A 143 -34.05 -6.23 -4.69
C MET A 143 -34.76 -5.95 -3.38
N LYS A 144 -35.58 -6.91 -2.95
CA LYS A 144 -36.35 -6.81 -1.72
C LYS A 144 -35.43 -6.51 -0.54
N ASP A 145 -35.79 -5.50 0.25
CA ASP A 145 -35.08 -5.16 1.47
C ASP A 145 -35.55 -6.08 2.60
N THR A 146 -34.65 -6.88 3.15
CA THR A 146 -34.93 -7.80 4.27
C THR A 146 -33.95 -7.57 5.41
N PRO A 147 -34.33 -7.88 6.67
CA PRO A 147 -33.41 -7.75 7.81
C PRO A 147 -32.07 -8.48 7.60
N GLU A 148 -32.09 -9.66 6.97
CA GLU A 148 -30.89 -10.45 6.66
C GLU A 148 -29.98 -9.70 5.68
N ARG A 149 -30.54 -9.12 4.62
CA ARG A 149 -29.79 -8.33 3.64
C ARG A 149 -29.22 -7.04 4.23
N ARG A 150 -29.96 -6.38 5.14
CA ARG A 150 -29.45 -5.21 5.87
C ARG A 150 -28.23 -5.59 6.69
N LYS A 151 -28.31 -6.70 7.44
CA LYS A 151 -27.20 -7.23 8.22
C LYS A 151 -26.00 -7.59 7.34
N GLU A 152 -26.23 -8.29 6.23
CA GLU A 152 -25.15 -8.61 5.26
C GLU A 152 -24.48 -7.35 4.71
N ARG A 153 -25.24 -6.29 4.40
CA ARG A 153 -24.68 -5.03 3.92
C ARG A 153 -23.86 -4.34 5.00
N GLU A 154 -24.38 -4.26 6.22
CA GLU A 154 -23.66 -3.68 7.34
C GLU A 154 -22.33 -4.41 7.55
N GLU A 155 -22.36 -5.75 7.58
CA GLU A 155 -21.16 -6.58 7.70
C GLU A 155 -20.18 -6.37 6.53
N ARG A 156 -20.66 -6.31 5.28
CA ARG A 156 -19.83 -5.99 4.11
C ARG A 156 -19.22 -4.60 4.23
N SER A 157 -20.01 -3.60 4.65
CA SER A 157 -19.54 -2.22 4.82
C SER A 157 -18.48 -2.10 5.91
N ILE A 158 -18.64 -2.83 7.02
CA ILE A 158 -17.67 -2.91 8.12
C ILE A 158 -16.38 -3.55 7.61
N LYS A 159 -16.47 -4.69 6.91
CA LYS A 159 -15.31 -5.37 6.31
C LYS A 159 -14.58 -4.48 5.30
N ILE A 160 -15.29 -3.72 4.47
CA ILE A 160 -14.69 -2.77 3.52
C ILE A 160 -14.00 -1.62 4.25
N LYS A 161 -14.65 -1.03 5.26
CA LYS A 161 -14.07 0.05 6.08
C LYS A 161 -12.81 -0.42 6.80
N GLU A 162 -12.85 -1.61 7.39
CA GLU A 162 -11.70 -2.23 8.05
C GLU A 162 -10.57 -2.51 7.05
N ARG A 163 -10.90 -3.08 5.89
CA ARG A 163 -9.94 -3.30 4.79
C ARG A 163 -9.27 -2.01 4.35
N ASN A 164 -10.04 -0.95 4.12
CA ASN A 164 -9.50 0.35 3.71
C ASN A 164 -8.59 0.92 4.81
N ARG A 165 -9.02 0.86 6.08
CA ARG A 165 -8.20 1.29 7.22
C ARG A 165 -6.86 0.55 7.32
N LEU A 166 -6.86 -0.77 7.10
CA LEU A 166 -5.63 -1.59 7.11
C LEU A 166 -4.73 -1.23 5.92
N GLN A 167 -5.30 -0.99 4.74
CA GLN A 167 -4.56 -0.58 3.56
C GLN A 167 -3.92 0.80 3.74
N ASP A 168 -4.66 1.76 4.30
CA ASP A 168 -4.16 3.11 4.58
C ASP A 168 -2.99 3.06 5.57
N LYS A 169 -3.12 2.25 6.64
CA LYS A 169 -2.04 2.06 7.61
C LYS A 169 -0.79 1.42 6.98
N LEU A 170 -0.96 0.45 6.09
CA LEU A 170 0.16 -0.14 5.34
C LEU A 170 0.85 0.92 4.47
N ASN A 171 0.08 1.75 3.76
CA ASN A 171 0.62 2.81 2.91
C ASN A 171 1.36 3.89 3.72
N GLU A 172 0.85 4.25 4.90
CA GLU A 172 1.51 5.18 5.82
C GLU A 172 2.88 4.66 6.25
N LEU A 173 2.94 3.42 6.78
CA LEU A 173 4.19 2.81 7.23
C LEU A 173 5.17 2.61 6.07
N TYR A 174 4.67 2.28 4.88
CA TYR A 174 5.51 2.15 3.70
C TYR A 174 6.11 3.49 3.26
N SER A 175 5.34 4.57 3.34
CA SER A 175 5.84 5.92 3.04
C SER A 175 6.94 6.33 4.02
N TYR A 176 6.76 6.02 5.31
CA TYR A 176 7.80 6.21 6.32
C TYR A 176 9.06 5.37 6.07
N TRP A 177 8.89 4.12 5.61
CA TRP A 177 10.02 3.29 5.20
C TRP A 177 10.84 3.94 4.09
N GLN A 178 10.18 4.46 3.05
CA GLN A 178 10.88 5.09 1.92
C GLN A 178 11.76 6.27 2.35
N SER A 179 11.33 7.06 3.33
CA SER A 179 12.12 8.19 3.84
C SER A 179 13.27 7.76 4.77
N THR A 180 13.16 6.62 5.44
CA THR A 180 14.11 6.18 6.48
C THR A 180 15.09 5.11 5.98
N LYS A 181 14.78 4.47 4.85
CA LYS A 181 15.54 3.35 4.26
C LYS A 181 17.04 3.62 4.15
N ALA A 182 17.43 4.81 3.67
CA ALA A 182 18.84 5.17 3.50
C ALA A 182 19.61 5.13 4.84
N SER A 183 19.06 5.78 5.88
CA SER A 183 19.68 5.80 7.21
C SER A 183 19.81 4.41 7.85
N VAL A 184 18.83 3.54 7.60
CA VAL A 184 18.89 2.13 8.04
C VAL A 184 20.01 1.37 7.32
N GLN A 185 20.16 1.59 6.01
CA GLN A 185 21.23 0.97 5.22
C GLN A 185 22.62 1.49 5.62
N ASP A 186 22.75 2.78 5.93
CA ASP A 186 24.00 3.36 6.47
C ASP A 186 24.37 2.76 7.82
N SER A 187 23.38 2.57 8.70
CA SER A 187 23.57 1.92 10.01
C SER A 187 24.03 0.47 9.85
N LEU A 188 23.41 -0.28 8.93
CA LEU A 188 23.82 -1.66 8.61
C LEU A 188 25.23 -1.71 8.01
N ARG A 189 25.56 -0.80 7.08
CA ARG A 189 26.90 -0.66 6.49
C ARG A 189 27.97 -0.45 7.56
N ASN A 190 27.71 0.45 8.52
CA ASN A 190 28.63 0.71 9.64
C ASN A 190 28.77 -0.50 10.57
N SER A 191 27.67 -1.23 10.82
CA SER A 191 27.74 -2.49 11.57
C SER A 191 28.61 -3.52 10.88
N PHE A 192 28.55 -3.65 9.56
CA PHE A 192 29.40 -4.58 8.81
C PHE A 192 30.87 -4.18 8.85
N LYS A 193 31.16 -2.88 8.68
CA LYS A 193 32.53 -2.36 8.83
C LYS A 193 33.09 -2.67 10.22
N LYS A 194 32.30 -2.44 11.27
CA LYS A 194 32.69 -2.72 12.66
C LYS A 194 32.99 -4.21 12.88
N GLU A 195 32.08 -5.10 12.46
CA GLU A 195 32.28 -6.54 12.60
C GLU A 195 33.53 -7.02 11.87
N PHE A 196 33.81 -6.46 10.67
CA PHE A 196 35.00 -6.79 9.89
C PHE A 196 36.30 -6.54 10.67
N PHE A 197 36.42 -5.37 11.30
CA PHE A 197 37.61 -5.03 12.10
C PHE A 197 37.67 -5.79 13.42
N GLU A 198 36.55 -5.96 14.13
CA GLU A 198 36.50 -6.71 15.40
C GLU A 198 36.91 -8.18 15.20
N LYS A 199 36.52 -8.76 14.07
CA LYS A 199 36.83 -10.14 13.73
C LYS A 199 38.09 -10.30 12.89
N LYS A 200 38.92 -9.25 12.74
CA LYS A 200 40.23 -9.39 12.09
C LYS A 200 40.15 -9.95 10.67
N GLY A 201 39.10 -9.58 9.95
CA GLY A 201 38.77 -10.11 8.63
C GLY A 201 38.16 -11.52 8.59
N ALA A 202 38.16 -12.25 9.72
CA ALA A 202 37.51 -13.55 9.88
C ALA A 202 36.05 -13.40 10.35
N GLY A 203 35.18 -12.88 9.47
CA GLY A 203 33.76 -12.69 9.75
C GLY A 203 32.84 -13.49 8.84
N ARG A 204 31.52 -13.35 9.04
CA ARG A 204 30.49 -13.76 8.05
C ARG A 204 30.61 -13.03 6.70
N TYR A 205 31.54 -12.09 6.64
CA TYR A 205 31.88 -11.20 5.53
C TYR A 205 33.36 -11.34 5.16
N SER A 206 33.93 -12.56 5.25
CA SER A 206 35.27 -12.85 4.74
C SER A 206 35.40 -12.41 3.28
N TRP A 207 36.54 -11.82 2.92
CA TRP A 207 36.83 -11.13 1.64
C TRP A 207 36.84 -12.01 0.38
N ASP A 208 36.22 -13.19 0.40
CA ASP A 208 35.97 -13.94 -0.82
C ASP A 208 34.78 -13.32 -1.54
N SER A 209 35.14 -12.49 -2.53
CA SER A 209 34.49 -11.92 -3.72
C SER A 209 32.98 -12.10 -4.05
N GLU A 210 32.19 -12.89 -3.33
CA GLU A 210 30.75 -13.07 -3.55
C GLU A 210 29.84 -12.34 -2.54
N THR A 211 30.34 -12.02 -1.33
CA THR A 211 29.53 -11.42 -0.25
C THR A 211 29.25 -9.92 -0.41
N ASN A 212 29.92 -9.25 -1.35
CA ASN A 212 29.75 -7.83 -1.66
C ASN A 212 28.54 -7.54 -2.58
N PHE A 213 27.81 -8.58 -3.04
CA PHE A 213 26.87 -8.42 -4.15
C PHE A 213 25.42 -8.06 -3.78
N ALA A 214 24.92 -8.41 -2.59
CA ALA A 214 23.64 -7.91 -2.07
C ALA A 214 23.35 -8.49 -0.69
N VAL A 215 23.38 -7.67 0.34
CA VAL A 215 22.87 -8.04 1.67
C VAL A 215 21.34 -8.00 1.61
N ARG A 216 20.71 -9.15 1.84
CA ARG A 216 19.27 -9.22 2.05
C ARG A 216 18.97 -8.96 3.51
N TYR A 217 17.95 -8.20 3.82
CA TYR A 217 17.50 -8.06 5.20
C TYR A 217 15.98 -8.01 5.28
N MET A 218 15.47 -8.40 6.45
CA MET A 218 14.07 -8.24 6.80
C MET A 218 13.95 -7.18 7.89
N ALA A 219 13.09 -6.19 7.64
CA ALA A 219 12.77 -5.14 8.57
C ALA A 219 11.32 -5.26 9.04
N CYS A 220 11.09 -4.89 10.31
CA CYS A 220 9.80 -4.68 10.91
C CYS A 220 9.68 -3.22 11.32
N ILE A 221 8.54 -2.60 10.99
CA ILE A 221 8.19 -1.25 11.41
C ILE A 221 6.90 -1.34 12.21
N ASP A 222 6.96 -0.95 13.48
CA ASP A 222 5.77 -0.93 14.32
C ASP A 222 4.94 0.35 14.12
N SER A 223 3.79 0.42 14.81
CA SER A 223 2.91 1.58 14.76
C SER A 223 3.52 2.87 15.32
N ASN A 224 4.59 2.75 16.12
CA ASN A 224 5.32 3.89 16.68
C ASN A 224 6.49 4.30 15.78
N LYS A 225 6.57 3.75 14.55
CA LYS A 225 7.60 4.04 13.56
C LYS A 225 9.00 3.61 14.02
N VAL A 226 9.09 2.64 14.95
CA VAL A 226 10.37 2.04 15.33
C VAL A 226 10.72 0.97 14.31
N VAL A 227 11.91 1.09 13.72
CA VAL A 227 12.45 0.11 12.76
C VAL A 227 13.33 -0.90 13.49
N LYS A 228 13.07 -2.19 13.27
CA LYS A 228 13.88 -3.30 13.79
C LYS A 228 14.31 -4.22 12.66
N ILE A 229 15.60 -4.55 12.61
CA ILE A 229 16.14 -5.55 11.69
C ILE A 229 16.02 -6.93 12.33
N LEU A 230 15.29 -7.82 11.66
CA LEU A 230 14.98 -9.14 12.18
C LEU A 230 15.93 -10.22 11.64
N LYS A 231 16.28 -10.09 10.36
CA LYS A 231 17.09 -11.06 9.64
C LYS A 231 18.06 -10.34 8.73
N ILE A 232 19.30 -10.81 8.66
CA ILE A 232 20.29 -10.42 7.67
C ILE A 232 20.74 -11.70 6.97
N ASN A 233 20.55 -11.75 5.65
CA ASN A 233 20.66 -12.95 4.82
C ASN A 233 19.85 -14.10 5.41
N ASP A 234 20.52 -15.19 5.79
CA ASP A 234 19.90 -16.34 6.43
C ASP A 234 19.99 -16.37 7.95
N VAL A 235 20.54 -15.32 8.55
CA VAL A 235 20.77 -15.27 9.99
C VAL A 235 19.75 -14.37 10.71
N LYS A 236 19.19 -14.94 11.78
CA LYS A 236 18.34 -14.25 12.75
C LYS A 236 19.18 -13.28 13.60
N VAL A 237 18.72 -12.03 13.72
CA VAL A 237 19.41 -10.96 14.47
C VAL A 237 18.63 -10.52 15.71
N ALA A 238 17.32 -10.76 15.74
CA ALA A 238 16.47 -10.50 16.91
C ALA A 238 15.98 -11.82 17.53
N GLU A 239 15.90 -11.88 18.86
CA GLU A 239 15.48 -13.10 19.59
C GLU A 239 13.97 -13.39 19.47
N ASN A 240 13.13 -12.36 19.31
CA ASN A 240 11.67 -12.49 19.30
C ASN A 240 11.08 -12.66 17.89
N ILE A 241 11.48 -13.76 17.25
CA ILE A 241 11.18 -14.09 15.85
C ILE A 241 9.91 -14.94 15.67
N GLU A 242 9.14 -15.22 16.71
CA GLU A 242 7.90 -16.01 16.60
C GLU A 242 6.91 -15.46 15.52
N TYR A 243 6.93 -14.15 15.26
CA TYR A 243 6.14 -13.52 14.18
C TYR A 243 6.57 -13.88 12.73
N LEU A 244 7.74 -14.48 12.52
CA LEU A 244 8.22 -14.90 11.18
C LEU A 244 7.56 -16.19 10.69
N ASP A 245 7.14 -17.07 11.59
CA ASP A 245 6.35 -18.24 11.22
C ASP A 245 4.98 -17.81 10.67
N GLU A 246 4.38 -16.75 11.22
CA GLU A 246 3.18 -16.09 10.67
C GLU A 246 3.46 -15.34 9.34
N PHE A 247 4.69 -14.84 9.14
CA PHE A 247 5.09 -14.19 7.88
C PHE A 247 5.02 -15.16 6.69
N ASN A 248 5.38 -16.42 6.90
CA ASN A 248 5.42 -17.46 5.88
C ASN A 248 4.10 -18.28 5.77
N ARG A 249 3.32 -18.45 6.84
CA ARG A 249 2.12 -19.31 6.85
C ARG A 249 0.83 -18.67 6.32
N ASN A 250 0.69 -17.35 6.33
CA ASN A 250 -0.60 -16.70 6.03
C ASN A 250 -0.75 -16.29 4.55
N GLU A 251 -1.68 -16.95 3.85
CA GLU A 251 -2.00 -16.83 2.41
C GLU A 251 -2.87 -15.62 2.01
N TYR A 252 -3.23 -14.71 2.91
CA TYR A 252 -3.94 -13.48 2.54
C TYR A 252 -3.22 -12.26 3.11
N LYS A 253 -2.49 -11.53 2.26
CA LYS A 253 -1.76 -10.32 2.71
C LYS A 253 -1.88 -9.19 1.70
N TYR A 254 -2.34 -8.05 2.20
CA TYR A 254 -2.38 -6.77 1.50
C TYR A 254 -0.97 -6.42 1.00
N GLN A 255 -0.87 -6.12 -0.28
CA GLN A 255 0.37 -5.67 -0.93
C GLN A 255 0.26 -4.17 -1.18
N ALA A 256 1.32 -3.42 -0.93
CA ALA A 256 1.37 -2.00 -1.29
C ALA A 256 1.19 -1.84 -2.82
N LYS A 257 0.53 -0.75 -3.25
CA LYS A 257 0.22 -0.47 -4.67
C LYS A 257 1.46 -0.46 -5.60
N ASN A 258 2.67 -0.30 -5.05
CA ASN A 258 3.93 -0.30 -5.78
C ASN A 258 4.85 -1.40 -5.20
N ASN A 259 4.95 -2.50 -5.94
CA ASN A 259 5.49 -3.80 -5.55
C ASN A 259 6.79 -3.78 -4.72
N ASN A 260 6.76 -4.35 -3.51
CA ASN A 260 7.95 -4.63 -2.69
C ASN A 260 7.65 -5.58 -1.50
N GLY A 261 6.87 -6.66 -1.68
CA GLY A 261 6.71 -7.72 -0.66
C GLY A 261 6.26 -7.31 0.76
N ALA A 262 5.87 -6.05 0.97
CA ALA A 262 5.56 -5.47 2.27
C ALA A 262 4.16 -5.90 2.73
N LYS A 263 4.06 -6.32 3.99
CA LYS A 263 2.88 -6.98 4.55
C LYS A 263 2.56 -6.37 5.92
N LEU A 264 1.29 -6.04 6.15
CA LEU A 264 0.80 -5.64 7.47
C LEU A 264 0.35 -6.88 8.26
N ILE A 265 0.94 -7.11 9.43
CA ILE A 265 0.59 -8.23 10.33
C ILE A 265 0.51 -7.64 11.75
N ASN A 266 -0.62 -7.83 12.43
CA ASN A 266 -0.86 -7.34 13.79
C ASN A 266 -0.47 -5.86 13.99
N GLY A 267 -0.81 -5.01 13.01
CA GLY A 267 -0.55 -3.57 13.04
C GLY A 267 0.91 -3.15 12.78
N LYS A 268 1.80 -4.10 12.48
CA LYS A 268 3.21 -3.88 12.13
C LYS A 268 3.45 -4.19 10.66
N MET A 269 4.29 -3.40 10.00
CA MET A 269 4.69 -3.66 8.62
C MET A 269 5.98 -4.47 8.59
N PHE A 270 5.97 -5.55 7.82
CA PHE A 270 7.13 -6.41 7.56
C PHE A 270 7.50 -6.31 6.09
N LEU A 271 8.79 -6.19 5.79
CA LEU A 271 9.28 -6.15 4.43
C LEU A 271 10.67 -6.77 4.32
N THR A 272 10.98 -7.23 3.12
CA THR A 272 12.32 -7.70 2.76
C THR A 272 12.92 -6.75 1.74
N ASP A 273 14.17 -6.36 1.94
CA ASP A 273 14.88 -5.46 1.03
C ASP A 273 16.31 -5.97 0.79
N ARG A 274 17.00 -5.35 -0.15
CA ARG A 274 18.39 -5.65 -0.49
C ARG A 274 19.19 -4.37 -0.57
N PHE A 275 20.43 -4.43 -0.11
CA PHE A 275 21.37 -3.34 -0.31
C PHE A 275 22.79 -3.86 -0.47
N SER A 276 23.61 -3.10 -1.17
CA SER A 276 25.04 -3.36 -1.28
C SER A 276 25.76 -2.39 -0.34
N PRO A 277 26.55 -2.88 0.63
CA PRO A 277 27.30 -2.01 1.56
C PRO A 277 28.26 -1.06 0.85
N ASN A 278 28.71 -1.42 -0.37
CA ASN A 278 29.65 -0.62 -1.19
C ASN A 278 30.85 -0.15 -0.37
N LEU A 279 31.42 -1.06 0.44
CA LEU A 279 32.66 -0.77 1.16
C LEU A 279 33.81 -0.74 0.14
N ILE A 280 34.57 0.35 0.13
CA ILE A 280 35.62 0.57 -0.87
C ILE A 280 36.94 0.07 -0.32
N VAL A 281 37.60 -0.84 -1.07
CA VAL A 281 38.99 -1.21 -0.79
C VAL A 281 39.91 -0.41 -1.69
N CYS A 282 40.87 0.24 -1.06
CA CYS A 282 41.96 0.89 -1.74
C CYS A 282 43.25 0.13 -1.43
N THR A 283 43.97 -0.29 -2.47
CA THR A 283 45.35 -0.73 -2.34
C THR A 283 46.25 0.37 -2.88
N LEU A 284 47.08 0.93 -2.01
CA LEU A 284 48.03 1.99 -2.32
C LEU A 284 49.45 1.44 -2.21
N THR A 285 50.34 1.91 -3.08
CA THR A 285 51.74 1.48 -3.07
C THR A 285 52.69 2.65 -2.84
N ARG A 286 53.70 2.44 -1.99
CA ARG A 286 54.79 3.39 -1.74
C ARG A 286 56.12 2.71 -1.93
N GLU A 287 57.00 3.33 -2.67
CA GLU A 287 58.38 2.88 -2.75
C GLU A 287 59.22 3.56 -1.66
N ILE A 288 60.02 2.78 -0.93
CA ILE A 288 60.95 3.28 0.10
C ILE A 288 62.35 2.72 -0.15
N VAL A 289 63.36 3.58 -0.11
CA VAL A 289 64.78 3.20 -0.15
C VAL A 289 65.44 3.49 1.19
N LEU A 290 66.06 2.46 1.79
CA LEU A 290 66.71 2.52 3.09
C LEU A 290 68.23 2.34 2.98
N LYS A 291 69.00 3.23 3.62
CA LYS A 291 70.46 3.12 3.79
C LYS A 291 70.83 3.35 5.25
N LYS A 292 71.51 2.36 5.85
CA LYS A 292 71.94 2.41 7.27
C LYS A 292 70.78 2.76 8.24
N GLY A 293 69.60 2.17 8.02
CA GLY A 293 68.42 2.40 8.86
C GLY A 293 67.72 3.76 8.67
N LYS A 294 68.19 4.61 7.74
CA LYS A 294 67.55 5.89 7.40
C LYS A 294 66.85 5.82 6.04
N VAL A 295 65.68 6.46 5.96
CA VAL A 295 64.95 6.68 4.71
C VAL A 295 65.73 7.68 3.87
N LEU A 296 66.17 7.24 2.69
CA LEU A 296 66.81 8.11 1.72
C LEU A 296 65.81 8.74 0.75
N TYR A 297 64.81 7.96 0.37
CA TYR A 297 63.90 8.31 -0.70
C TYR A 297 62.58 7.60 -0.49
N THR A 298 61.49 8.35 -0.67
CA THR A 298 60.17 7.78 -0.80
C THR A 298 59.50 8.28 -2.06
N ARG A 299 58.91 7.36 -2.83
CA ARG A 299 58.04 7.68 -3.96
C ARG A 299 56.65 7.15 -3.70
N TRP A 300 55.67 8.02 -3.78
CA TRP A 300 54.29 7.58 -3.80
C TRP A 300 53.90 7.08 -5.19
N GLY A 301 53.11 6.01 -5.24
CA GLY A 301 52.22 5.79 -6.38
C GLY A 301 51.12 6.86 -6.42
N SER A 302 50.16 6.73 -7.33
CA SER A 302 48.97 7.60 -7.35
C SER A 302 48.11 7.37 -6.11
N GLY A 303 47.73 8.43 -5.39
CA GLY A 303 46.80 8.40 -4.26
C GLY A 303 47.30 9.13 -3.01
N LYS A 304 46.42 9.36 -2.04
CA LYS A 304 46.76 9.85 -0.70
C LYS A 304 46.53 8.72 0.31
N VAL A 305 47.43 8.60 1.28
CA VAL A 305 47.38 7.58 2.34
C VAL A 305 46.81 8.17 3.63
N SER A 306 46.15 7.36 4.45
CA SER A 306 45.68 7.81 5.76
C SER A 306 46.83 8.16 6.72
N GLN A 307 46.61 9.14 7.62
CA GLN A 307 47.58 9.47 8.67
C GLN A 307 47.91 8.26 9.57
N LYS A 308 46.98 7.31 9.70
CA LYS A 308 47.20 6.07 10.47
C LYS A 308 48.26 5.19 9.80
N ALA A 309 48.17 5.01 8.48
CA ALA A 309 49.16 4.26 7.72
C ALA A 309 50.54 4.91 7.73
N GLU A 310 50.63 6.24 7.65
CA GLU A 310 51.92 6.95 7.78
C GLU A 310 52.59 6.67 9.12
N LYS A 311 51.86 6.80 10.24
CA LYS A 311 52.36 6.50 11.59
C LYS A 311 52.83 5.05 11.73
N VAL A 312 52.08 4.10 11.16
CA VAL A 312 52.45 2.67 11.18
C VAL A 312 53.74 2.41 10.41
N ILE A 313 53.90 3.01 9.23
CA ILE A 313 55.12 2.87 8.42
C ILE A 313 56.32 3.45 9.19
N GLU A 314 56.18 4.65 9.76
CA GLU A 314 57.26 5.31 10.51
C GLU A 314 57.68 4.52 11.75
N ALA A 315 56.71 4.01 12.53
CA ALA A 315 56.98 3.23 13.73
C ALA A 315 57.68 1.90 13.44
N ASN A 316 57.39 1.27 12.29
CA ASN A 316 57.89 -0.06 11.95
C ASN A 316 59.05 -0.04 10.94
N ILE A 317 59.51 1.13 10.50
CA ILE A 317 60.55 1.24 9.48
C ILE A 317 61.88 0.61 9.90
N ALA A 318 62.13 0.53 11.22
CA ALA A 318 63.32 -0.09 11.80
C ALA A 318 63.37 -1.62 11.57
N LEU A 319 62.23 -2.28 11.31
CA LEU A 319 62.17 -3.71 10.97
C LEU A 319 62.80 -3.99 9.59
N LEU A 320 62.88 -2.97 8.73
CA LEU A 320 63.37 -3.12 7.36
C LEU A 320 64.89 -2.94 7.31
N LYS A 321 65.59 -3.96 6.77
CA LYS A 321 67.03 -3.89 6.50
C LYS A 321 67.34 -2.93 5.34
N LYS A 322 68.62 -2.58 5.14
CA LYS A 322 69.08 -1.83 3.95
C LYS A 322 68.52 -2.46 2.65
N GLY A 323 67.96 -1.63 1.78
CA GLY A 323 67.37 -2.07 0.50
C GLY A 323 66.29 -1.14 -0.04
N ARG A 324 65.73 -1.51 -1.18
CA ARG A 324 64.57 -0.87 -1.82
C ARG A 324 63.35 -1.74 -1.56
N TYR A 325 62.23 -1.15 -1.15
CA TYR A 325 60.99 -1.84 -0.80
C TYR A 325 59.79 -1.22 -1.52
N LEU A 326 58.84 -2.06 -1.90
CA LEU A 326 57.48 -1.67 -2.24
C LEU A 326 56.61 -1.93 -1.01
N ILE A 327 56.04 -0.87 -0.44
CA ILE A 327 55.08 -0.93 0.65
C ILE A 327 53.68 -0.97 0.03
N GLU A 328 52.96 -2.05 0.23
CA GLU A 328 51.55 -2.19 -0.10
C GLU A 328 50.72 -1.84 1.14
N ILE A 329 49.76 -0.94 0.97
CA ILE A 329 48.88 -0.44 2.03
C ILE A 329 47.45 -0.76 1.60
N GLN A 330 46.72 -1.50 2.43
CA GLN A 330 45.32 -1.79 2.20
C GLN A 330 44.45 -1.01 3.19
N GLU A 331 43.44 -0.33 2.68
CA GLU A 331 42.46 0.42 3.46
C GLU A 331 41.02 0.03 3.06
N LEU A 332 40.12 -0.01 4.04
CA LEU A 332 38.67 -0.20 3.88
C LEU A 332 37.96 1.09 4.26
N ASP A 333 37.37 1.79 3.30
CA ASP A 333 36.77 3.13 3.49
C ASP A 333 37.70 4.07 4.27
N GLY A 334 38.99 4.09 3.90
CA GLY A 334 40.01 4.92 4.55
C GLY A 334 40.48 4.45 5.93
N GLU A 335 40.01 3.30 6.42
CA GLU A 335 40.55 2.66 7.64
C GLU A 335 41.58 1.59 7.29
N LEU A 336 42.74 1.65 7.95
CA LEU A 336 43.89 0.78 7.67
C LEU A 336 43.63 -0.70 8.00
N ILE A 337 43.80 -1.55 7.00
CA ILE A 337 43.70 -3.02 7.08
C ILE A 337 45.09 -3.64 7.23
N SER A 338 46.01 -3.35 6.32
CA SER A 338 47.35 -3.96 6.33
C SER A 338 48.40 -3.04 5.71
N VAL A 339 49.64 -3.24 6.12
CA VAL A 339 50.84 -2.62 5.57
C VAL A 339 51.89 -3.72 5.42
N VAL A 340 52.24 -4.03 4.18
CA VAL A 340 53.20 -5.09 3.85
C VAL A 340 54.34 -4.51 3.04
N ALA A 341 55.57 -4.73 3.48
CA ALA A 341 56.77 -4.35 2.77
C ALA A 341 57.32 -5.53 1.96
N GLN A 342 57.53 -5.33 0.67
CA GLN A 342 58.15 -6.30 -0.20
C GLN A 342 59.50 -5.79 -0.68
N LYS A 343 60.57 -6.51 -0.39
CA LYS A 343 61.92 -6.10 -0.82
C LYS A 343 62.08 -6.31 -2.33
N TYR A 344 62.57 -5.29 -3.03
CA TYR A 344 63.01 -5.44 -4.42
C TYR A 344 64.26 -6.34 -4.45
N SER A 345 64.13 -7.48 -5.12
CA SER A 345 65.17 -8.49 -5.29
C SER A 345 65.08 -9.04 -6.72
N ASN A 346 66.23 -9.34 -7.35
CA ASN A 346 66.30 -9.99 -8.67
C ASN A 346 66.01 -11.51 -8.61
N ILE A 347 65.77 -12.04 -7.42
CA ILE A 347 65.50 -13.47 -7.16
C ILE A 347 63.99 -13.63 -6.95
N SER A 348 63.42 -14.67 -7.55
CA SER A 348 61.98 -14.97 -7.64
C SER A 348 61.25 -15.10 -6.29
N ASN A 349 61.97 -15.33 -5.18
CA ASN A 349 61.40 -15.34 -3.84
C ASN A 349 61.48 -13.95 -3.19
N LYS A 350 60.44 -13.15 -3.42
CA LYS A 350 60.27 -11.86 -2.73
C LYS A 350 59.71 -12.08 -1.33
N GLU A 351 60.58 -12.00 -0.32
CA GLU A 351 60.18 -12.05 1.09
C GLU A 351 59.25 -10.86 1.42
N LYS A 352 58.04 -11.16 1.93
CA LYS A 352 57.08 -10.17 2.42
C LYS A 352 57.31 -9.97 3.91
N ILE A 353 57.47 -8.72 4.32
CA ILE A 353 57.63 -8.31 5.70
C ILE A 353 56.34 -7.58 6.09
N GLU A 354 55.57 -8.17 7.00
CA GLU A 354 54.38 -7.54 7.52
C GLU A 354 54.77 -6.45 8.54
N LEU A 355 54.33 -5.21 8.28
CA LEU A 355 54.52 -4.09 9.20
C LEU A 355 53.29 -3.86 10.08
N TYR A 356 52.11 -4.22 9.56
CA TYR A 356 50.84 -4.19 10.26
C TYR A 356 49.84 -5.04 9.49
N SER A 357 48.99 -5.74 10.21
CA SER A 357 47.83 -6.42 9.64
C SER A 357 46.75 -6.51 10.71
N ILE A 358 45.50 -6.32 10.32
CA ILE A 358 44.38 -6.73 11.15
C ILE A 358 44.11 -8.23 11.01
N TYR A 359 44.62 -8.89 9.96
CA TYR A 359 44.42 -10.32 9.74
C TYR A 359 45.28 -11.11 10.73
N GLU A 360 44.68 -12.11 11.37
CA GLU A 360 45.35 -13.07 12.25
C GLU A 360 45.52 -14.44 11.60
#